data_AF-A0AAW1D2P3-F1
#
_entry.id   AF-A0AAW1D2P3-F1
#
_cell.length_a   1.000
_cell.length_b   1.000
_cell.length_c   1.000
_cell.angle_alpha   90.00
_cell.angle_beta   90.00
_cell.angle_gamma   90.00
#
_symmetry.space_group_name_H-M   'P 1'
#
loop_
_entity.id
_entity.type
_entity.pdbx_description
1 polymer ?
#
loop_
_entity_poly.entity_id
_entity_poly.type
_entity_poly.pdbx_seq_one_letter_code
_entity_poly.pdbx_strand_id
1 'polypeptide(L)'
;MAEIKKTANKVRAKLKVIEQNIEQEEHTNKSSADLRIRKTQHSTLSRKFVEVMTEYNRTQTDYRERCKGRIQRQLEITGRTTTNEELEEMLEQGNPAVFTQGIIMETQQAKQTLADIEARHADIIKLENSIRELHDMFMDMAMLVESQGEMIDRIEYHVEHAVDYVQTATQDTKKALKYQSKARRVSSKLLSRLSLLTI
;
A
#
# COMPACT_ATOMS: atom_id res chain seq x y z
N MET A 1 3.72 -15.29 -9.02
CA MET A 1 2.41 -15.09 -8.37
C MET A 1 2.44 -15.40 -6.87
N ALA A 2 2.87 -16.61 -6.44
CA ALA A 2 2.87 -16.99 -5.02
C ALA A 2 3.69 -16.07 -4.09
N GLU A 3 4.88 -15.61 -4.51
CA GLU A 3 5.72 -14.73 -3.69
C GLU A 3 5.14 -13.31 -3.54
N ILE A 4 4.54 -12.77 -4.61
CA ILE A 4 3.87 -11.46 -4.57
C ILE A 4 2.69 -11.53 -3.59
N LYS A 5 1.87 -12.59 -3.68
CA LYS A 5 0.77 -12.84 -2.74
C LYS A 5 1.25 -12.94 -1.29
N LYS A 6 2.30 -13.73 -1.04
CA LYS A 6 2.86 -13.92 0.30
C LYS A 6 3.37 -12.60 0.88
N THR A 7 4.04 -11.79 0.06
CA THR A 7 4.57 -10.50 0.45
C THR A 7 3.46 -9.48 0.67
N ALA A 8 2.47 -9.42 -0.21
CA ALA A 8 1.31 -8.54 -0.09
C ALA A 8 0.53 -8.81 1.21
N ASN A 9 0.29 -10.09 1.54
CA ASN A 9 -0.35 -10.46 2.80
C ASN A 9 0.47 -10.06 4.04
N LYS A 10 1.80 -10.19 3.98
CA LYS A 10 2.69 -9.72 5.06
C LYS A 10 2.64 -8.21 5.22
N VAL A 11 2.64 -7.45 4.12
CA VAL A 11 2.54 -5.99 4.14
C VAL A 11 1.18 -5.56 4.70
N ARG A 12 0.09 -6.16 4.23
CA ARG A 12 -1.27 -5.93 4.74
C ARG A 12 -1.36 -6.18 6.25
N ALA A 13 -0.85 -7.31 6.73
CA ALA A 13 -0.85 -7.64 8.16
C ALA A 13 -0.06 -6.61 8.98
N LYS A 14 1.10 -6.17 8.49
CA LYS A 14 1.90 -5.13 9.16
C LYS A 14 1.22 -3.77 9.18
N LEU A 15 0.54 -3.38 8.10
CA LEU A 15 -0.23 -2.13 8.05
C LEU A 15 -1.38 -2.16 9.07
N LYS A 16 -2.16 -3.24 9.12
CA LYS A 16 -3.22 -3.41 10.14
C LYS A 16 -2.70 -3.35 11.58
N VAL A 17 -1.51 -3.90 11.86
CA VAL A 17 -0.89 -3.77 13.19
C VAL A 17 -0.52 -2.33 13.51
N ILE A 18 0.00 -1.56 12.54
CA ILE A 18 0.32 -0.14 12.74
C ILE A 18 -0.96 0.66 12.98
N GLU A 19 -2.02 0.41 12.22
CA GLU A 19 -3.34 1.01 12.39
C GLU A 19 -3.90 0.78 13.81
N GLN A 20 -3.94 -0.46 14.28
CA GLN A 20 -4.42 -0.79 15.63
C GLN A 20 -3.62 -0.09 16.74
N ASN A 21 -2.29 0.01 16.56
CA ASN A 21 -1.45 0.75 17.50
C ASN A 21 -1.76 2.25 17.50
N ILE A 22 -2.02 2.84 16.33
CA ILE A 22 -2.43 4.25 16.21
C ILE A 22 -3.74 4.49 16.95
N GLU A 23 -4.75 3.65 16.73
CA GLU A 23 -6.06 3.75 17.40
C GLU A 23 -5.92 3.65 18.93
N GLN A 24 -5.10 2.70 19.42
CA GLN A 24 -4.86 2.53 20.85
C GLN A 24 -4.15 3.74 21.48
N GLU A 25 -3.18 4.33 20.77
CA GLU A 25 -2.46 5.52 21.23
C GLU A 25 -3.32 6.80 21.18
N GLU A 26 -4.29 6.88 20.26
CA GLU A 26 -5.27 7.98 20.23
C GLU A 26 -6.18 7.98 21.48
N HIS A 27 -6.68 6.81 21.88
CA HIS A 27 -7.56 6.68 23.05
C HIS A 27 -6.88 7.02 24.38
N THR A 28 -5.55 6.89 24.46
CA THR A 28 -4.77 7.16 25.68
C THR A 28 -4.24 8.60 25.77
N ASN A 29 -4.62 9.44 24.81
CA ASN A 29 -4.45 10.90 24.78
C ASN A 29 -3.00 11.39 24.88
N LYS A 30 -2.17 11.02 23.90
CA LYS A 30 -0.92 11.72 23.61
C LYS A 30 -0.81 12.03 22.12
N SER A 31 -1.19 13.27 21.75
CA SER A 31 -0.75 13.91 20.50
C SER A 31 0.77 14.12 20.55
N SER A 32 1.51 13.02 20.46
CA SER A 32 2.96 12.99 20.50
C SER A 32 3.53 13.10 19.09
N ALA A 33 4.76 13.58 18.99
CA ALA A 33 5.47 13.56 17.71
C ALA A 33 5.58 12.12 17.15
N ASP A 34 5.70 11.12 18.02
CA ASP A 34 5.76 9.70 17.66
C ASP A 34 4.45 9.23 17.01
N LEU A 35 3.29 9.54 17.60
CA LEU A 35 1.97 9.21 17.04
C LEU A 35 1.77 9.84 15.66
N ARG A 36 2.18 11.11 15.48
CA ARG A 36 2.11 11.79 14.18
C ARG A 36 2.99 11.09 13.14
N ILE A 37 4.23 10.74 13.50
CA ILE A 37 5.13 10.01 12.60
C ILE A 37 4.51 8.67 12.19
N ARG A 38 3.98 7.89 13.13
CA ARG A 38 3.33 6.60 12.84
C ARG A 38 2.18 6.76 11.85
N LYS A 39 1.31 7.75 12.07
CA LYS A 39 0.19 8.08 11.16
C LYS A 39 0.67 8.45 9.75
N THR A 40 1.66 9.33 9.63
CA THR A 40 2.22 9.71 8.32
C THR A 40 2.83 8.53 7.59
N GLN A 41 3.60 7.70 8.30
CA GLN A 41 4.25 6.53 7.72
C GLN A 41 3.21 5.49 7.30
N HIS A 42 2.22 5.21 8.15
CA HIS A 42 1.11 4.32 7.82
C HIS A 42 0.40 4.75 6.54
N SER A 43 0.08 6.03 6.40
CA SER A 43 -0.60 6.56 5.22
C SER A 43 0.25 6.49 3.96
N THR A 44 1.52 6.90 4.06
CA THR A 44 2.45 6.82 2.93
C THR A 44 2.63 5.38 2.46
N LEU A 45 2.83 4.44 3.38
CA LEU A 45 3.01 3.03 3.07
C LEU A 45 1.73 2.40 2.51
N SER A 46 0.57 2.74 3.04
CA SER A 46 -0.73 2.27 2.55
C SER A 46 -0.98 2.72 1.11
N ARG A 47 -0.72 4.00 0.81
CA ARG A 47 -0.86 4.55 -0.55
C ARG A 47 0.07 3.86 -1.54
N LYS A 48 1.35 3.72 -1.18
CA LYS A 48 2.33 3.01 -2.02
C LYS A 48 1.97 1.55 -2.23
N PHE A 49 1.43 0.88 -1.20
CA PHE A 49 0.98 -0.50 -1.32
C PHE A 49 -0.17 -0.60 -2.32
N VAL A 50 -1.19 0.24 -2.21
CA VAL A 50 -2.31 0.27 -3.17
C VAL A 50 -1.82 0.55 -4.59
N GLU A 51 -0.93 1.53 -4.76
CA GLU A 51 -0.33 1.86 -6.06
C GLU A 51 0.33 0.62 -6.72
N VAL A 52 1.22 -0.07 -5.98
CA VAL A 52 1.92 -1.27 -6.47
C VAL A 52 0.94 -2.42 -6.77
N MET A 53 -0.08 -2.61 -5.93
CA MET A 53 -1.07 -3.67 -6.15
C MET A 53 -1.96 -3.36 -7.37
N THR A 54 -2.30 -2.09 -7.62
CA THR A 54 -3.04 -1.66 -8.81
C THR A 54 -2.23 -1.89 -10.07
N GLU A 55 -0.94 -1.55 -10.07
CA GLU A 55 -0.05 -1.85 -11.20
C GLU A 55 0.10 -3.34 -11.45
N TYR A 56 0.16 -4.15 -10.37
CA TYR A 56 0.16 -5.60 -10.47
C TYR A 56 -1.14 -6.13 -11.10
N ASN A 57 -2.32 -5.62 -10.70
CA ASN A 57 -3.60 -5.99 -11.30
C ASN A 57 -3.66 -5.61 -12.78
N ARG A 58 -3.21 -4.40 -13.14
CA ARG A 58 -3.11 -3.97 -14.54
C ARG A 58 -2.25 -4.92 -15.37
N THR A 59 -1.07 -5.27 -14.86
CA THR A 59 -0.16 -6.22 -15.53
C THR A 59 -0.81 -7.59 -15.71
N GLN A 60 -1.61 -8.03 -14.73
CA GLN A 60 -2.38 -9.28 -14.82
C GLN A 60 -3.42 -9.20 -15.94
N THR A 61 -4.26 -8.17 -15.96
CA THR A 61 -5.28 -7.95 -16.99
C THR A 61 -4.65 -7.89 -18.39
N ASP A 62 -3.54 -7.17 -18.56
CA ASP A 62 -2.80 -7.13 -19.84
C ASP A 62 -2.23 -8.51 -20.24
N TYR A 63 -1.88 -9.35 -19.27
CA TYR A 63 -1.46 -10.72 -19.55
C TYR A 63 -2.64 -11.63 -19.93
N ARG A 64 -3.83 -11.44 -19.32
CA ARG A 64 -5.08 -12.12 -19.68
C ARG A 64 -5.41 -11.88 -21.14
N GLU A 65 -5.44 -10.61 -21.55
CA GLU A 65 -5.79 -10.21 -22.92
C GLU A 65 -4.80 -10.77 -23.94
N ARG A 66 -3.51 -10.80 -23.62
CA ARG A 66 -2.50 -11.46 -24.47
C ARG A 66 -2.70 -12.97 -24.58
N CYS A 67 -3.13 -13.64 -23.51
CA CYS A 67 -3.45 -15.06 -23.57
C CYS A 67 -4.71 -15.31 -24.40
N LYS A 68 -5.76 -14.50 -24.21
CA LYS A 68 -6.99 -14.53 -25.01
C LYS A 68 -6.70 -14.36 -26.50
N GLY A 69 -5.96 -13.32 -26.89
CA GLY A 69 -5.59 -13.09 -28.30
C GLY A 69 -4.73 -14.20 -28.90
N ARG A 70 -3.91 -14.88 -28.08
CA ARG A 70 -3.17 -16.07 -28.51
C ARG A 70 -4.09 -17.26 -28.79
N ILE A 71 -5.09 -17.49 -27.94
CA ILE A 71 -6.09 -18.55 -28.13
C ILE A 71 -6.90 -18.26 -29.40
N GLN A 72 -7.37 -17.03 -29.58
CA GLN A 72 -8.11 -16.61 -30.78
C GLN A 72 -7.33 -16.92 -32.07
N ARG A 73 -6.07 -16.49 -32.13
CA ARG A 73 -5.21 -16.75 -33.30
C ARG A 73 -4.98 -18.23 -33.56
N GLN A 74 -4.88 -19.04 -32.50
CA GLN A 74 -4.74 -20.49 -32.63
C GLN A 74 -6.02 -21.16 -33.16
N LEU A 75 -7.19 -20.68 -32.75
CA LEU A 75 -8.48 -21.14 -33.28
C LEU A 75 -8.62 -20.79 -34.77
N GLU A 76 -8.22 -19.58 -35.18
CA GLU A 76 -8.20 -19.17 -36.59
C GLU A 76 -7.29 -20.05 -37.46
N ILE A 77 -6.11 -20.44 -36.95
CA ILE A 77 -5.18 -21.36 -37.65
C ILE A 77 -5.84 -22.73 -37.88
N THR A 78 -6.69 -23.18 -36.95
CA THR A 78 -7.45 -24.44 -37.09
C THR A 78 -8.71 -24.30 -37.95
N GLY A 79 -8.96 -23.11 -38.52
CA GLY A 79 -10.10 -22.85 -39.38
C GLY A 79 -11.38 -22.47 -38.66
N ARG A 80 -11.32 -22.19 -37.34
CA ARG A 80 -12.46 -21.73 -36.54
C ARG A 80 -12.35 -20.24 -36.26
N THR A 81 -13.03 -19.43 -37.06
CA THR A 81 -13.21 -18.01 -36.76
C THR A 81 -14.09 -17.88 -35.52
N THR A 82 -13.61 -17.16 -34.51
CA THR A 82 -14.32 -16.98 -33.24
C THR A 82 -14.33 -15.50 -32.90
N THR A 83 -15.50 -14.96 -32.56
CA THR A 83 -15.63 -13.57 -32.11
C THR A 83 -15.07 -13.39 -30.69
N ASN A 84 -14.85 -12.14 -30.27
CA ASN A 84 -14.33 -11.86 -28.94
C ASN A 84 -15.30 -12.29 -27.83
N GLU A 85 -16.60 -12.17 -28.10
CA GLU A 85 -17.71 -12.53 -27.22
C GLU A 85 -17.83 -14.05 -27.10
N GLU A 86 -17.85 -14.76 -28.22
CA GLU A 86 -17.85 -16.24 -28.24
C GLU A 86 -16.62 -16.80 -27.52
N LEU A 87 -15.44 -16.22 -27.74
CA LEU A 87 -14.22 -16.66 -27.06
C LEU A 87 -14.30 -16.43 -25.54
N GLU A 88 -14.94 -15.34 -25.10
CA GLU A 88 -15.15 -15.09 -23.67
C GLU A 88 -16.08 -16.13 -23.05
N GLU A 89 -17.20 -16.45 -23.70
CA GLU A 89 -18.11 -17.50 -23.24
C GLU A 89 -17.40 -18.87 -23.15
N MET A 90 -16.53 -19.18 -24.11
CA MET A 90 -15.73 -20.41 -24.09
C MET A 90 -14.75 -20.46 -22.91
N LEU A 91 -14.16 -19.32 -22.53
CA LEU A 91 -13.28 -19.21 -21.36
C LEU A 91 -14.08 -19.33 -20.05
N GLU A 92 -15.26 -18.71 -19.97
CA GLU A 92 -16.13 -18.75 -18.78
C GLU A 92 -16.68 -20.14 -18.48
N GLN A 93 -16.94 -20.95 -19.51
CA GLN A 93 -17.40 -22.33 -19.34
C GLN A 93 -16.37 -23.22 -18.63
N GLY A 94 -15.09 -22.84 -18.61
CA GLY A 94 -14.03 -23.53 -17.87
C GLY A 94 -13.75 -24.96 -18.34
N ASN A 95 -14.36 -25.40 -19.45
CA ASN A 95 -14.21 -26.74 -19.99
C ASN A 95 -13.24 -26.74 -21.19
N PRO A 96 -12.04 -27.34 -21.06
CA PRO A 96 -11.06 -27.39 -22.16
C PRO A 96 -11.58 -28.05 -23.44
N ALA A 97 -12.55 -28.96 -23.33
CA ALA A 97 -13.15 -29.64 -24.47
C ALA A 97 -13.90 -28.69 -25.42
N VAL A 98 -14.33 -27.52 -24.93
CA VAL A 98 -15.02 -26.50 -25.75
C VAL A 98 -14.12 -26.01 -26.89
N PHE A 99 -12.80 -25.97 -26.66
CA PHE A 99 -11.82 -25.63 -27.69
C PHE A 99 -11.58 -26.76 -28.70
N THR A 100 -11.84 -28.02 -28.34
CA THR A 100 -11.68 -29.18 -29.23
C THR A 100 -12.88 -29.41 -30.15
N GLN A 101 -14.03 -28.82 -29.82
CA GLN A 101 -15.27 -29.06 -30.53
C GLN A 101 -15.21 -28.46 -31.94
N GLY A 102 -15.11 -29.33 -32.95
CA GLY A 102 -15.02 -28.94 -34.36
C GLY A 102 -13.60 -28.86 -34.95
N ILE A 103 -12.54 -29.16 -34.18
CA ILE A 103 -11.17 -29.23 -34.71
C ILE A 103 -10.87 -30.67 -35.14
N ILE A 104 -10.50 -30.86 -36.41
CA ILE A 104 -10.07 -32.17 -36.94
C ILE A 104 -8.66 -32.46 -36.39
N MET A 105 -8.57 -33.33 -35.38
CA MET A 105 -7.32 -33.70 -34.68
C MET A 105 -6.42 -34.69 -35.46
N GLU A 106 -6.60 -34.80 -36.78
CA GLU A 106 -5.87 -35.79 -37.59
C GLU A 106 -4.41 -35.38 -37.85
N THR A 107 -4.09 -34.08 -37.77
CA THR A 107 -2.73 -33.58 -38.00
C THR A 107 -1.95 -33.39 -36.71
N GLN A 108 -0.64 -33.63 -36.74
CA GLN A 108 0.26 -33.34 -35.62
C GLN A 108 0.23 -31.85 -35.24
N GLN A 109 0.02 -30.98 -36.23
CA GLN A 109 -0.09 -29.54 -36.04
C GLN A 109 -1.34 -29.16 -35.22
N ALA A 110 -2.50 -29.75 -35.51
CA ALA A 110 -3.73 -29.52 -34.74
C ALA A 110 -3.58 -29.95 -33.27
N LYS A 111 -2.88 -31.06 -33.00
CA LYS A 111 -2.58 -31.51 -31.64
C LYS A 111 -1.69 -30.53 -30.88
N GLN A 112 -0.67 -29.98 -31.53
CA GLN A 112 0.20 -28.97 -30.92
C GLN A 112 -0.55 -27.68 -30.62
N THR A 113 -1.37 -27.21 -31.56
CA THR A 113 -2.21 -26.01 -31.38
C THR A 113 -3.16 -26.18 -30.20
N LEU A 114 -3.76 -27.36 -30.05
CA LEU A 114 -4.64 -27.64 -28.92
C LEU A 114 -3.89 -27.60 -27.58
N ALA A 115 -2.73 -28.25 -27.50
CA ALA A 115 -1.90 -28.23 -26.28
C ALA A 115 -1.50 -26.79 -25.89
N ASP A 116 -1.21 -25.94 -26.88
CA ASP A 116 -0.91 -24.52 -26.66
C ASP A 116 -2.15 -23.77 -26.13
N ILE A 117 -3.35 -24.04 -26.66
CA ILE A 117 -4.61 -23.45 -26.17
C ILE A 117 -4.88 -23.86 -24.73
N GLU A 118 -4.78 -25.15 -24.41
CA GLU A 118 -4.99 -25.67 -23.06
C GLU A 118 -4.02 -25.07 -22.05
N ALA A 119 -2.74 -24.96 -22.41
CA ALA A 119 -1.74 -24.31 -21.57
C ALA A 119 -2.09 -22.84 -21.27
N ARG A 120 -2.55 -22.09 -22.28
CA ARG A 120 -2.96 -20.68 -22.11
C ARG A 120 -4.25 -20.54 -21.32
N HIS A 121 -5.21 -21.42 -21.52
CA HIS A 121 -6.42 -21.46 -20.72
C HIS A 121 -6.10 -21.72 -19.24
N ALA A 122 -5.19 -22.66 -18.95
CA ALA A 122 -4.72 -22.91 -17.59
C ALA A 122 -4.01 -21.69 -16.98
N ASP A 123 -3.27 -20.92 -17.77
CA ASP A 123 -2.67 -19.64 -17.33
C ASP A 123 -3.75 -18.59 -16.99
N ILE A 124 -4.79 -18.47 -17.81
CA ILE A 124 -5.94 -17.57 -17.55
C ILE A 124 -6.66 -17.95 -16.26
N ILE A 125 -6.94 -19.24 -16.03
CA ILE A 125 -7.59 -19.69 -14.78
C ILE A 125 -6.76 -19.33 -13.54
N LYS A 126 -5.43 -19.54 -13.60
CA LYS A 126 -4.53 -19.16 -12.49
C LYS A 126 -4.54 -17.66 -12.25
N LEU A 127 -4.60 -16.88 -13.32
CA LEU A 127 -4.66 -15.42 -13.26
C LEU A 127 -5.96 -14.94 -12.63
N GLU A 128 -7.11 -15.47 -13.06
CA GLU A 128 -8.43 -15.09 -12.52
C GLU A 128 -8.55 -15.41 -11.03
N ASN A 129 -8.01 -16.57 -10.60
CA ASN A 129 -7.89 -16.89 -9.18
C ASN A 129 -7.02 -15.88 -8.45
N SER A 130 -5.89 -15.48 -9.04
CA SER A 130 -5.05 -14.43 -8.44
C SER A 130 -5.78 -13.08 -8.37
N ILE A 131 -6.53 -12.67 -9.39
CA ILE A 131 -7.27 -11.40 -9.43
C ILE A 131 -8.38 -11.40 -8.38
N ARG A 132 -9.12 -12.51 -8.24
CA ARG A 132 -10.17 -12.65 -7.22
C ARG A 132 -9.61 -12.48 -5.81
N GLU A 133 -8.43 -13.02 -5.54
CA GLU A 133 -7.75 -12.83 -4.25
C GLU A 133 -7.23 -11.39 -4.06
N LEU A 134 -6.81 -10.71 -5.13
CA LEU A 134 -6.45 -9.29 -5.06
C LEU A 134 -7.66 -8.43 -4.72
N HIS A 135 -8.84 -8.77 -5.26
CA HIS A 135 -10.07 -8.04 -5.03
C HIS A 135 -10.41 -7.96 -3.53
N ASP A 136 -10.30 -9.07 -2.80
CA ASP A 136 -10.51 -9.09 -1.34
C ASP A 136 -9.53 -8.17 -0.61
N MET A 137 -8.26 -8.11 -1.07
CA MET A 137 -7.28 -7.17 -0.51
C MET A 137 -7.58 -5.71 -0.88
N PHE A 138 -8.11 -5.43 -2.07
CA PHE A 138 -8.48 -4.08 -2.48
C PHE A 138 -9.68 -3.55 -1.70
N MET A 139 -10.67 -4.40 -1.39
CA MET A 139 -11.82 -4.00 -0.59
C MET A 139 -11.40 -3.60 0.84
N ASP A 140 -10.53 -4.38 1.47
CA ASP A 140 -9.91 -4.03 2.76
C ASP A 140 -9.15 -2.69 2.69
N MET A 141 -8.36 -2.49 1.62
CA MET A 141 -7.50 -1.31 1.49
C MET A 141 -8.24 -0.05 1.04
N ALA A 142 -9.38 -0.17 0.34
CA ALA A 142 -10.19 0.96 -0.07
C ALA A 142 -10.75 1.72 1.14
N MET A 143 -11.27 0.98 2.14
CA MET A 143 -11.71 1.56 3.42
C MET A 143 -10.57 2.22 4.18
N LEU A 144 -9.36 1.64 4.13
CA LEU A 144 -8.17 2.20 4.75
C LEU A 144 -7.74 3.52 4.09
N VAL A 145 -7.77 3.62 2.76
CA VAL A 145 -7.31 4.83 2.06
C VAL A 145 -8.34 5.96 2.17
N GLU A 146 -9.64 5.66 2.16
CA GLU A 146 -10.72 6.64 2.26
C GLU A 146 -10.74 7.35 3.62
N SER A 147 -10.57 6.61 4.72
CA SER A 147 -10.52 7.16 6.08
C SER A 147 -9.28 8.03 6.36
N GLN A 148 -8.23 7.92 5.54
CA GLN A 148 -6.95 8.59 5.77
C GLN A 148 -6.82 9.98 5.11
N GLY A 149 -7.77 10.38 4.26
CA GLY A 149 -7.77 11.69 3.59
C GLY A 149 -7.80 12.87 4.56
N GLU A 150 -8.61 12.80 5.62
CA GLU A 150 -8.70 13.87 6.63
C GLU A 150 -7.47 13.96 7.55
N MET A 151 -6.69 12.87 7.70
CA MET A 151 -5.60 12.81 8.67
C MET A 151 -4.31 13.46 8.16
N ILE A 152 -4.05 13.41 6.84
CA ILE A 152 -2.88 14.06 6.21
C ILE A 152 -2.94 15.58 6.38
N ASP A 153 -4.10 16.20 6.12
CA ASP A 153 -4.29 17.65 6.28
C ASP A 153 -4.04 18.11 7.73
N ARG A 154 -4.44 17.29 8.71
CA ARG A 154 -4.15 17.58 10.12
C ARG A 154 -2.67 17.47 10.47
N ILE A 155 -1.89 16.67 9.76
CA ILE A 155 -0.45 16.51 10.00
C ILE A 155 0.33 17.67 9.45
N GLU A 156 0.03 18.13 8.23
CA GLU A 156 0.68 19.33 7.66
C GLU A 156 0.44 20.53 8.58
N TYR A 157 -0.80 20.69 9.04
CA TYR A 157 -1.18 21.64 10.08
C TYR A 157 -0.36 21.47 11.37
N HIS A 158 -0.23 20.25 11.91
CA HIS A 158 0.48 20.02 13.17
C HIS A 158 2.02 20.08 13.08
N VAL A 159 2.61 19.82 11.92
CA VAL A 159 4.05 19.98 11.66
C VAL A 159 4.40 21.46 11.57
N GLU A 160 3.58 22.26 10.88
CA GLU A 160 3.68 23.72 10.87
C GLU A 160 3.67 24.28 12.30
N HIS A 161 2.71 23.85 13.13
CA HIS A 161 2.61 24.33 14.52
C HIS A 161 3.72 23.79 15.43
N ALA A 162 4.31 22.63 15.14
CA ALA A 162 5.44 22.10 15.91
C ALA A 162 6.69 22.99 15.77
N VAL A 163 6.90 23.60 14.59
CA VAL A 163 7.96 24.60 14.38
C VAL A 163 7.74 25.80 15.30
N ASP A 164 6.50 26.28 15.43
CA ASP A 164 6.15 27.41 16.30
C ASP A 164 6.40 27.11 17.79
N TYR A 165 6.08 25.91 18.25
CA TYR A 165 6.36 25.48 19.62
C TYR A 165 7.86 25.40 19.92
N VAL A 166 8.66 24.86 19.00
CA VAL A 166 10.12 24.79 19.15
C VAL A 166 10.72 26.20 19.16
N GLN A 167 10.26 27.08 18.29
CA GLN A 167 10.70 28.47 18.24
C GLN A 167 10.40 29.19 19.56
N THR A 168 9.19 29.02 20.10
CA THR A 168 8.78 29.60 21.40
C THR A 168 9.62 29.04 22.55
N ALA A 169 9.80 27.71 22.62
CA ALA A 169 10.64 27.07 23.63
C ALA A 169 12.11 27.55 23.57
N THR A 170 12.64 27.79 22.37
CA THR A 170 13.99 28.34 22.17
C THR A 170 14.10 29.78 22.69
N GLN A 171 13.04 30.58 22.55
CA GLN A 171 13.00 31.93 23.12
C GLN A 171 12.91 31.89 24.65
N ASP A 172 12.11 31.00 25.22
CA ASP A 172 11.93 30.91 26.67
C ASP A 172 13.17 30.35 27.38
N THR A 173 13.88 29.41 26.78
CA THR A 173 15.20 28.95 27.28
C THR A 173 16.23 30.08 27.27
N LYS A 174 16.25 30.94 26.22
CA LYS A 174 17.08 32.15 26.20
C LYS A 174 16.71 33.13 27.32
N LYS A 175 15.43 33.34 27.60
CA LYS A 175 14.97 34.19 28.72
C LYS A 175 15.38 33.57 30.06
N ALA A 176 15.20 32.26 30.24
CA ALA A 176 15.58 31.55 31.46
C ALA A 176 17.08 31.69 31.76
N LEU A 177 17.96 31.58 30.75
CA LEU A 177 19.40 31.83 30.91
C LEU A 177 19.71 33.28 31.34
N LYS A 178 18.99 34.27 30.80
CA LYS A 178 19.11 35.67 31.22
C LYS A 178 18.67 35.86 32.67
N TYR A 179 17.58 35.23 33.11
CA TYR A 179 17.15 35.30 34.50
C TYR A 179 18.14 34.60 35.44
N GLN A 180 18.65 33.43 35.06
CA GLN A 180 19.63 32.68 35.84
C GLN A 180 20.94 33.47 36.03
N SER A 181 21.43 34.13 34.98
CA SER A 181 22.65 34.97 35.08
C SER A 181 22.45 36.20 35.97
N LYS A 182 21.30 36.88 35.86
CA LYS A 182 20.93 37.99 36.76
C LYS A 182 20.82 37.53 38.22
N ALA A 183 20.15 36.41 38.49
CA ALA A 183 20.01 35.85 39.83
C ALA A 183 21.37 35.49 40.45
N ARG A 184 22.29 34.88 39.67
CA ARG A 184 23.66 34.60 40.12
C ARG A 184 24.44 35.86 40.49
N ARG A 185 24.30 36.93 39.70
CA ARG A 185 24.95 38.22 39.99
C ARG A 185 24.43 38.87 41.27
N VAL A 186 23.12 38.77 41.53
CA VAL A 186 22.51 39.29 42.77
C VAL A 186 22.97 38.45 43.97
N SER A 187 22.94 37.12 43.86
CA SER A 187 23.39 36.21 44.91
C SER A 187 24.86 36.44 45.28
N SER A 188 25.74 36.56 44.29
CA SER A 188 27.16 36.88 44.51
C SER A 188 27.37 38.21 45.25
N LYS A 189 26.62 39.27 44.88
CA LYS A 189 26.68 40.57 45.58
C LYS A 189 26.18 40.48 47.03
N LEU A 190 25.14 39.69 47.27
CA LEU A 190 24.59 39.50 48.62
C LEU A 190 25.58 38.75 49.51
N LEU A 191 26.19 37.68 49.00
CA LEU A 191 27.23 36.91 49.70
C LEU A 191 28.44 37.77 50.04
N SER A 192 28.93 38.60 49.11
CA SER A 192 30.05 39.52 49.37
C SER A 192 29.71 40.58 50.44
N ARG A 193 28.44 41.00 50.53
CA ARG A 193 28.00 41.95 51.55
C ARG A 193 27.89 41.29 52.93
N LEU A 194 27.38 40.06 53.00
CA LEU A 194 27.34 39.30 54.26
C LEU A 194 28.75 39.05 54.79
N SER A 195 29.70 38.65 53.95
CA SER A 195 31.08 38.40 54.38
C SER A 195 31.76 39.65 54.94
N LEU A 196 31.47 40.83 54.39
CA LEU A 196 32.00 42.12 54.88
C LEU A 196 31.37 42.56 56.21
N LEU A 197 30.15 42.12 56.52
CA LEU A 197 29.48 42.44 57.80
C LEU A 197 29.89 41.50 58.96
N THR A 198 30.60 40.42 58.67
CA THR A 198 30.98 39.38 59.66
C THR A 198 32.43 39.54 60.15
N ILE A 199 33.10 40.64 59.77
CA ILE A 199 34.46 41.06 60.22
C ILE A 199 34.30 42.33 61.03
#